data_AF-A0A429Y7V7-F1
#
_entry.id   AF-A0A429Y7V7-F1
#
_cell.length_a   1.000
_cell.length_b   1.000
_cell.length_c   1.000
_cell.angle_alpha   90.00
_cell.angle_beta   90.00
_cell.angle_gamma   90.00
#
_symmetry.space_group_name_H-M   'P 1'
#
loop_
_entity.id
_entity.type
_entity.pdbx_description
1 polymer ?
#
loop_
_entity_poly.entity_id
_entity_poly.type
_entity_poly.pdbx_seq_one_letter_code
_entity_poly.pdbx_strand_id
1 'polypeptide(L)'
;MERQSPLEGLLKWKKQKLPQVLSILKGTSVGMFLQNCQFVEGVLQGVKPDHLIAVVNNHIFYLASHQILALSKNAKSYNFKPVFVPYLERVQFGIS
;
A
#
# COMPACT_ATOMS: atom_id res chain seq x y z
N MET A 1 18.12 -34.60 15.19
CA MET A 1 18.46 -33.56 14.19
C MET A 1 17.18 -33.16 13.48
N GLU A 2 16.49 -32.14 13.98
CA GLU A 2 15.27 -31.62 13.33
C GLU A 2 15.68 -30.84 12.08
N ARG A 3 15.21 -31.30 10.92
CA ARG A 3 15.38 -30.61 9.65
C ARG A 3 14.54 -29.33 9.69
N GLN A 4 15.17 -28.17 9.90
CA GLN A 4 14.51 -26.89 9.66
C GLN A 4 14.07 -26.85 8.19
N SER A 5 12.76 -26.70 7.98
CA SER A 5 12.15 -26.62 6.65
C SER A 5 12.73 -25.43 5.88
N PRO A 6 13.14 -25.60 4.60
CA PRO A 6 13.70 -24.51 3.78
C PRO A 6 12.80 -23.26 3.69
N LEU A 7 11.50 -23.45 3.91
CA LEU A 7 10.48 -22.40 3.86
C LEU A 7 10.51 -21.46 5.07
N GLU A 8 10.97 -21.93 6.24
CA GLU A 8 11.11 -21.11 7.45
C GLU A 8 12.17 -20.02 7.28
N GLY A 9 13.28 -20.35 6.62
CA GLY A 9 14.33 -19.40 6.28
C GLY A 9 13.81 -18.28 5.37
N LEU A 10 13.11 -18.63 4.28
CA LEU A 10 12.55 -17.64 3.36
C LEU A 10 11.50 -16.73 4.01
N LEU A 11 10.65 -17.28 4.88
CA LEU A 11 9.63 -16.51 5.59
C LEU A 11 10.26 -15.54 6.62
N LYS A 12 11.32 -15.99 7.31
CA LYS A 12 12.10 -15.17 8.24
C LYS A 12 12.79 -13.99 7.53
N TRP A 13 13.32 -14.21 6.32
CA TRP A 13 13.96 -13.16 5.52
C TRP A 13 12.97 -12.09 5.04
N LYS A 14 11.74 -12.46 4.67
CA LYS A 14 10.67 -11.49 4.33
C LYS A 14 10.25 -10.63 5.52
N LYS A 15 10.10 -11.21 6.72
CA LYS A 15 9.64 -10.49 7.92
C LYS A 15 10.66 -9.48 8.46
N GLN A 16 11.96 -9.75 8.33
CA GLN A 16 12.99 -8.91 8.97
C GLN A 16 13.36 -7.65 8.18
N LYS A 17 13.31 -7.71 6.84
CA LYS A 17 13.74 -6.56 6.00
C LYS A 17 12.64 -5.55 5.73
N LEU A 18 11.37 -5.97 5.75
CA LEU A 18 10.23 -5.10 5.45
C LEU A 18 10.15 -3.88 6.40
N PRO A 19 10.21 -4.04 7.73
CA PRO A 19 10.16 -2.90 8.65
C PRO A 19 11.36 -1.95 8.49
N GLN A 20 12.54 -2.47 8.15
CA GLN A 20 13.74 -1.66 7.88
C GLN A 20 13.58 -0.83 6.59
N VAL A 21 13.09 -1.46 5.52
CA VAL A 21 12.87 -0.80 4.23
C VAL A 21 11.69 0.18 4.29
N LEU A 22 10.72 -0.02 5.17
CA LEU A 22 9.66 0.97 5.37
C LEU A 22 10.10 2.08 6.33
N SER A 23 11.04 1.81 7.23
CA SER A 23 11.56 2.84 8.14
C SER A 23 12.29 3.97 7.42
N ILE A 24 12.84 3.73 6.23
CA ILE A 24 13.42 4.79 5.38
C ILE A 24 12.35 5.71 4.76
N LEU A 25 11.07 5.34 4.83
CA LEU A 25 9.95 6.14 4.35
C LEU A 25 9.30 6.97 5.48
N LYS A 26 9.85 6.94 6.69
CA LYS A 26 9.37 7.78 7.79
C LYS A 26 9.48 9.26 7.40
N GLY A 27 8.43 10.03 7.71
CA GLY A 27 8.29 11.43 7.34
C GLY A 27 7.87 11.69 5.89
N THR A 28 7.68 10.65 5.06
CA THR A 28 7.19 10.83 3.67
C THR A 28 5.71 10.50 3.52
N SER A 29 5.04 11.18 2.57
CA SER A 29 3.69 10.81 2.16
C SER A 29 3.71 9.48 1.43
N VAL A 30 2.90 8.54 1.91
CA VAL A 30 2.73 7.20 1.37
C VAL A 30 1.26 6.92 1.08
N GLY A 31 1.03 6.24 -0.03
CA GLY A 31 -0.28 5.68 -0.35
C GLY A 31 -0.37 4.25 0.17
N MET A 32 -1.46 3.90 0.85
CA MET A 32 -1.72 2.59 1.42
C MET A 32 -2.99 2.01 0.80
N PHE A 33 -2.87 0.84 0.18
CA PHE A 33 -4.02 0.07 -0.29
C PHE A 33 -4.36 -0.99 0.75
N LEU A 34 -5.60 -0.95 1.23
CA LEU A 34 -6.13 -1.88 2.24
C LEU A 34 -6.94 -3.00 1.58
N GLN A 35 -7.11 -4.11 2.29
CA GLN A 35 -7.85 -5.30 1.84
C GLN A 35 -9.28 -5.01 1.36
N ASN A 36 -9.89 -3.94 1.86
CA ASN A 36 -11.28 -3.58 1.57
C ASN A 36 -11.42 -2.70 0.32
N CYS A 37 -10.46 -2.78 -0.60
CA CYS A 37 -10.33 -1.87 -1.75
C CYS A 37 -10.26 -0.39 -1.36
N GLN A 38 -9.88 -0.10 -0.12
CA GLN A 38 -9.75 1.27 0.38
C GLN A 38 -8.33 1.78 0.13
N PHE A 39 -8.25 3.02 -0.33
CA PHE A 39 -6.99 3.74 -0.48
C PHE A 39 -6.90 4.84 0.58
N VAL A 40 -5.76 4.90 1.27
CA VAL A 40 -5.47 5.90 2.29
C VAL A 40 -4.15 6.56 1.97
N GLU A 41 -4.13 7.88 1.87
CA GLU A 41 -2.91 8.66 1.74
C GLU A 41 -2.56 9.31 3.08
N GLY A 42 -1.32 9.18 3.52
CA GLY A 42 -0.88 9.79 4.78
C GLY A 42 0.62 9.86 4.92
N VAL A 43 1.07 10.64 5.90
CA VAL A 43 2.50 10.73 6.23
C VAL A 43 2.88 9.58 7.16
N LEU A 44 3.83 8.77 6.74
CA LEU A 44 4.29 7.65 7.56
C LEU A 44 5.09 8.16 8.76
N GLN A 45 4.58 7.95 9.98
CA GLN A 45 5.27 8.32 11.22
C GLN A 45 6.12 7.17 11.76
N GLY A 46 5.61 5.94 11.65
CA GLY A 46 6.23 4.79 12.29
C GLY A 46 5.93 3.48 11.61
N VAL A 47 6.86 2.54 11.75
CA VAL A 47 6.72 1.17 11.28
C VAL A 47 7.01 0.25 12.45
N LYS A 48 6.06 -0.60 12.80
CA LYS A 48 6.22 -1.70 13.75
C LYS A 48 6.06 -3.03 13.00
N PRO A 49 6.48 -4.16 13.59
CA PRO A 49 6.33 -5.47 12.94
C PRO A 49 4.89 -5.78 12.55
N ASP A 50 3.94 -5.40 13.40
CA ASP A 50 2.52 -5.79 13.25
C ASP A 50 1.63 -4.70 12.65
N HIS A 51 2.09 -3.44 12.68
CA HIS A 51 1.31 -2.29 12.23
C HIS A 51 2.16 -1.11 11.77
N LEU A 52 1.55 -0.26 10.96
CA LEU A 52 2.06 1.01 10.46
C LEU A 52 1.34 2.16 11.13
N ILE A 53 2.06 3.24 11.40
CA ILE A 53 1.55 4.45 12.02
C ILE A 53 1.63 5.55 10.97
N ALA A 54 0.48 6.08 10.57
CA ALA A 54 0.39 7.12 9.55
C ALA A 54 -0.49 8.27 10.03
N VAL A 55 -0.16 9.49 9.60
CA VAL A 55 -0.97 10.68 9.83
C VAL A 55 -1.78 10.95 8.57
N VAL A 56 -3.11 10.95 8.71
CA VAL A 56 -4.07 11.18 7.63
C VAL A 56 -4.99 12.29 8.10
N ASN A 57 -5.11 13.39 7.35
CA ASN A 57 -5.95 14.54 7.71
C ASN A 57 -5.75 15.03 9.16
N ASN A 58 -4.49 15.18 9.61
CA ASN A 58 -4.12 15.53 10.98
C ASN A 58 -4.50 14.53 12.10
N HIS A 59 -5.03 13.35 11.76
CA HIS A 59 -5.31 12.27 12.71
C HIS A 59 -4.29 11.14 12.58
N ILE A 60 -3.93 10.54 13.71
CA ILE A 60 -3.00 9.40 13.77
C ILE A 60 -3.81 8.11 13.60
N PHE A 61 -3.44 7.32 12.61
CA PHE A 61 -4.02 6.01 12.32
C PHE A 61 -3.01 4.90 12.55
N TYR A 62 -3.50 3.80 13.11
CA TYR A 62 -2.76 2.55 13.29
C TYR A 62 -3.34 1.53 12.32
N LEU A 63 -2.55 1.14 11.32
CA LEU A 63 -2.97 0.25 10.25
C LEU A 63 -2.25 -1.08 10.40
N ALA A 64 -3.01 -2.17 10.58
CA ALA A 64 -2.41 -3.47 10.78
C ALA A 64 -1.75 -3.97 9.49
N SER A 65 -0.53 -4.51 9.59
CA SER A 65 0.27 -4.94 8.43
C SER A 65 -0.43 -5.98 7.56
N HIS A 66 -1.30 -6.81 8.16
CA HIS A 66 -2.06 -7.84 7.43
C HIS A 66 -3.21 -7.25 6.58
N GLN A 67 -3.69 -6.06 6.91
CA GLN A 67 -4.74 -5.37 6.14
C GLN A 67 -4.18 -4.59 4.97
N ILE A 68 -2.85 -4.38 4.92
CA ILE A 68 -2.19 -3.57 3.90
C ILE A 68 -1.74 -4.47 2.77
N LEU A 69 -2.36 -4.30 1.60
CA LEU A 69 -2.05 -5.03 0.38
C LEU A 69 -0.83 -4.45 -0.33
N ALA A 70 -0.73 -3.11 -0.37
CA ALA A 70 0.36 -2.44 -1.05
C ALA A 70 0.67 -1.07 -0.44
N LEU A 71 1.93 -0.66 -0.60
CA LEU A 71 2.46 0.65 -0.21
C LEU A 71 3.07 1.31 -1.44
N SER A 72 2.67 2.56 -1.70
CA SER A 72 3.24 3.39 -2.77
C SER A 72 4.05 4.52 -2.16
N LYS A 73 5.33 4.61 -2.53
CA LYS A 73 6.19 5.74 -2.18
C LYS A 73 5.82 6.91 -3.08
N ASN A 74 5.56 8.07 -2.47
CA ASN A 74 5.26 9.29 -3.21
C ASN A 74 3.92 9.17 -3.95
N ALA A 75 2.83 9.00 -3.19
CA ALA A 75 1.51 9.32 -3.69
C ALA A 75 1.41 10.83 -3.92
N LYS A 76 2.22 11.42 -4.81
CA LYS A 76 1.77 12.60 -5.53
C LYS A 76 0.55 12.10 -6.26
N SER A 77 -0.64 12.42 -5.73
CA SER A 77 -1.94 12.17 -6.33
C SER A 77 -1.77 11.94 -7.84
N TYR A 78 -1.72 10.69 -8.29
CA TYR A 78 -1.87 10.43 -9.71
C TYR A 78 -3.35 10.60 -9.94
N ASN A 79 -3.73 11.88 -10.02
CA ASN A 79 -5.05 12.32 -10.34
C ASN A 79 -5.23 11.82 -11.77
N PHE A 80 -5.87 10.67 -11.93
CA PHE A 80 -6.47 10.28 -13.20
C PHE A 80 -7.47 11.40 -13.48
N LYS A 81 -6.99 12.49 -14.08
CA LYS A 81 -7.89 13.35 -14.82
C LYS A 81 -8.40 12.43 -15.92
N PRO A 82 -9.70 12.09 -15.96
CA PRO A 82 -10.22 11.38 -17.10
C PRO A 82 -9.89 12.26 -18.30
N VAL A 83 -8.91 11.83 -19.10
CA VAL A 83 -8.66 12.46 -20.38
C VAL A 83 -9.83 12.02 -21.22
N PHE A 84 -10.72 12.95 -21.53
CA PHE A 84 -11.77 12.71 -22.50
C PHE A 84 -11.08 12.40 -23.83
N VAL A 85 -11.08 11.12 -24.19
CA VAL A 85 -10.49 10.58 -25.41
C VAL A 85 -11.63 10.37 -26.40
N PRO A 86 -11.90 11.33 -27.31
CA PRO A 86 -13.08 11.31 -28.18
C PRO A 86 -13.14 10.10 -29.14
N TYR A 87 -12.03 9.38 -29.33
CA TYR A 87 -11.97 8.19 -30.19
C TYR A 87 -12.26 6.86 -29.46
N LEU A 88 -12.46 6.89 -28.13
CA LEU A 88 -12.77 5.70 -27.31
C LEU A 88 -14.26 5.54 -27.03
N GLU A 89 -15.12 6.37 -27.63
CA GLU A 89 -16.54 6.04 -27.80
C GLU A 89 -16.64 4.83 -28.73
N ARG A 90 -16.48 3.63 -28.16
CA ARG A 90 -16.91 2.41 -28.81
C ARG A 90 -18.42 2.55 -28.95
N VAL A 91 -18.84 2.89 -30.16
CA VAL A 91 -20.22 2.99 -30.61
C VAL A 91 -21.02 1.90 -29.91
N GLN A 92 -21.87 2.31 -28.96
CA GLN A 92 -22.99 1.50 -28.52
C GLN A 92 -23.94 1.45 -29.72
N PHE A 93 -23.63 0.57 -30.67
CA PHE A 93 -24.65 0.04 -31.58
C PHE A 93 -25.61 -0.71 -30.68
N GLY A 94 -26.79 -0.13 -30.50
CA GLY A 94 -27.75 -0.56 -29.50
C GLY A 94 -28.40 -1.90 -29.79
N ILE A 95 -29.28 -2.28 -28.87
CA ILE A 95 -30.53 -2.93 -29.24
C ILE A 95 -31.58 -2.56 -28.19
N SER A 96 -32.65 -1.94 -28.72
CA SER A 96 -33.98 -1.87 -28.13
C SER A 96 -34.59 -3.26 -27.98
#